data_AF-A0A2E2TN78-F1
#
_entry.id   AF-A0A2E2TN78-F1
#
_cell.length_a   1.000
_cell.length_b   1.000
_cell.length_c   1.000
_cell.angle_alpha   90.00
_cell.angle_beta   90.00
_cell.angle_gamma   90.00
#
_symmetry.space_group_name_H-M   'P 1'
#
loop_
_entity.id
_entity.type
_entity.pdbx_description
1 polymer ?
#
loop_
_entity_poly.entity_id
_entity_poly.type
_entity_poly.pdbx_seq_one_letter_code
_entity_poly.pdbx_strand_id
1 'polypeptide(L)' 'MKSADIIKRLKAEGWVKVGGKGDHEKFKHPDKPGHVVVPHPRKDMPLGTLRSIYRQAGWDWR' A
#
# COMPACT_ATOMS: atom_id res chain seq x y z
N MET A 1 6.84 6.35 8.57
CA MET A 1 6.49 4.95 8.22
C MET A 1 7.17 4.61 6.91
N LYS A 2 7.92 3.51 6.80
CA LYS A 2 8.64 3.18 5.57
C LYS A 2 7.71 2.48 4.60
N SER A 3 7.97 2.59 3.29
CA SER A 3 7.23 1.83 2.26
C SER A 3 7.24 0.32 2.55
N ALA A 4 8.35 -0.22 3.07
CA ALA A 4 8.48 -1.62 3.46
C ALA A 4 7.50 -2.06 4.56
N ASP A 5 7.22 -1.20 5.55
CA ASP A 5 6.30 -1.51 6.64
C ASP A 5 4.85 -1.65 6.12
N ILE A 6 4.46 -0.76 5.21
CA ILE A 6 3.16 -0.79 4.55
C ILE A 6 3.01 -2.07 3.72
N ILE A 7 4.02 -2.40 2.91
CA ILE A 7 4.00 -3.61 2.09
C ILE A 7 3.89 -4.85 2.96
N LYS A 8 4.61 -4.90 4.09
CA LYS A 8 4.54 -6.01 5.04
C LYS A 8 3.13 -6.16 5.62
N ARG A 9 2.50 -5.05 6.02
CA ARG A 9 1.12 -5.06 6.53
C ARG A 9 0.11 -5.46 5.46
N LEU A 10 0.23 -4.92 4.25
CA LEU A 10 -0.61 -5.30 3.11
C LEU A 10 -0.54 -6.80 2.84
N LYS A 11 0.68 -7.36 2.74
CA LYS A 11 0.87 -8.80 2.56
C LYS A 11 0.27 -9.63 3.70
N ALA A 12 0.44 -9.19 4.94
CA ALA A 12 -0.13 -9.86 6.12
C ALA A 12 -1.66 -9.84 6.13
N GLU A 13 -2.29 -8.80 5.59
CA GLU A 13 -3.73 -8.71 5.39
C GLU A 13 -4.24 -9.46 4.15
N GLY A 14 -3.37 -10.15 3.40
CA GLY A 14 -3.77 -10.93 2.22
C GLY A 14 -3.80 -10.12 0.92
N TRP A 15 -3.24 -8.90 0.90
CA TRP A 15 -3.04 -8.19 -0.36
C TRP A 15 -1.94 -8.84 -1.18
N VAL A 16 -2.24 -9.09 -2.45
CA VAL A 16 -1.34 -9.73 -3.41
C VAL A 16 -0.76 -8.68 -4.35
N LYS A 17 0.55 -8.70 -4.55
CA LYS A 17 1.21 -7.85 -5.56
C LYS A 17 0.80 -8.34 -6.96
N VAL A 18 0.11 -7.49 -7.70
CA VAL A 18 -0.39 -7.80 -9.06
C VAL A 18 0.48 -7.21 -10.16
N GLY A 19 1.41 -6.32 -9.80
CA GLY A 19 2.31 -5.69 -10.75
C GLY A 19 2.84 -4.38 -10.21
N GLY A 20 3.42 -3.59 -11.09
CA GLY A 20 4.04 -2.32 -10.75
C GLY A 20 5.00 -1.89 -11.85
N LYS A 21 5.17 -0.59 -12.03
CA LYS A 21 6.11 -0.04 -13.00
C LYS A 21 6.99 0.99 -12.30
N GLY A 22 8.31 0.81 -12.44
CA GLY A 22 9.30 1.66 -11.76
C GLY A 22 9.12 1.60 -10.25
N ASP A 23 9.10 2.77 -9.62
CA ASP A 23 8.99 2.88 -8.16
C ASP A 23 7.57 2.73 -7.60
N HIS A 24 6.63 2.13 -8.35
CA HIS A 24 5.24 1.96 -7.90
C HIS A 24 4.85 0.49 -7.94
N GLU A 25 4.53 -0.07 -6.78
CA GLU A 25 4.00 -1.42 -6.62
C GLU A 25 2.48 -1.38 -6.45
N LYS A 26 1.77 -2.22 -7.21
CA LYS A 26 0.31 -2.34 -7.18
C LYS A 26 -0.09 -3.62 -6.47
N PHE A 27 -0.96 -3.48 -5.48
CA PHE A 27 -1.52 -4.56 -4.69
C PHE A 27 -3.03 -4.68 -4.94
N LYS A 28 -3.54 -5.90 -4.95
CA LYS A 28 -4.97 -6.23 -5.06
C LYS A 28 -5.35 -7.15 -3.90
N HIS A 29 -6.51 -6.92 -3.30
CA HIS A 29 -7.08 -7.85 -2.34
C HIS A 29 -8.12 -8.74 -3.04
N PRO A 30 -8.22 -10.04 -2.71
CA PRO A 30 -9.27 -10.91 -3.25
C PRO A 30 -10.66 -10.47 -2.79
N ASP A 31 -10.85 -10.18 -1.50
CA ASP A 31 -12.14 -9.80 -0.92
C ASP A 31 -12.50 -8.31 -0.94
N LYS A 32 -11.51 -7.40 -1.00
CA LYS A 32 -11.75 -5.95 -0.97
C LYS A 32 -11.75 -5.38 -2.38
N PRO A 33 -12.74 -4.57 -2.77
CA PRO A 33 -12.74 -3.91 -4.06
C PRO A 33 -11.65 -2.83 -4.12
N GLY A 34 -10.90 -2.83 -5.22
CA GLY A 34 -9.89 -1.80 -5.50
C GLY A 34 -8.46 -2.31 -5.51
N HIS A 35 -7.54 -1.35 -5.63
CA HIS A 35 -6.10 -1.60 -5.65
C HIS A 35 -5.40 -0.57 -4.80
N VAL A 36 -4.35 -1.01 -4.11
CA VAL A 36 -3.46 -0.13 -3.35
C VAL A 36 -2.19 0.06 -4.16
N VAL A 37 -1.79 1.32 -4.37
CA VAL A 37 -0.52 1.64 -5.02
C VAL A 37 0.45 2.17 -3.96
N VAL A 38 1.56 1.46 -3.77
CA VAL A 38 2.61 1.84 -2.83
C VAL A 38 3.84 2.25 -3.62
N PRO A 39 4.32 3.50 -3.48
CA PRO A 39 5.60 3.87 -4.04
C PRO A 39 6.74 3.23 -3.23
N HIS A 40 7.54 2.40 -3.89
CA HIS A 40 8.68 1.69 -3.32
C HIS A 40 9.82 1.65 -4.34
N PRO A 41 11.08 1.96 -3.94
CA PRO A 41 11.56 2.16 -2.58
C PRO A 41 11.45 3.61 -2.06
N ARG A 42 10.80 3.79 -0.91
CA ARG A 42 10.75 5.07 -0.18
C ARG A 42 11.06 4.87 1.30
N LYS A 43 12.10 5.56 1.79
CA LYS A 43 12.50 5.57 3.20
C LYS A 43 11.58 6.43 4.04
N ASP A 44 11.18 7.59 3.50
CA ASP A 44 10.21 8.48 4.11
C ASP A 44 9.01 8.67 3.17
N MET A 45 7.82 8.51 3.73
CA MET A 45 6.56 8.55 2.99
C MET A 45 5.81 9.81 3.41
N PRO A 46 5.48 10.71 2.46
CA PRO A 46 4.66 11.88 2.76
C PRO A 46 3.33 11.46 3.41
N LEU A 47 2.88 12.23 4.40
CA LEU A 47 1.60 12.00 5.09
C LEU A 47 0.42 11.89 4.13
N GLY A 48 0.40 12.68 3.04
CA GLY A 48 -0.63 12.61 2.01
C GLY A 48 -0.67 11.24 1.31
N THR A 49 0.49 10.67 1.00
CA THR A 49 0.60 9.33 0.40
C THR A 49 0.15 8.25 1.39
N LEU A 50 0.55 8.37 2.66
CA LEU A 50 0.11 7.48 3.72
C LEU A 50 -1.42 7.51 3.86
N ARG A 51 -2.04 8.69 3.93
CA ARG A 51 -3.49 8.84 3.99
C ARG A 51 -4.20 8.19 2.82
N SER A 52 -3.68 8.38 1.61
CA SER A 52 -4.23 7.76 0.40
C SER A 52 -4.18 6.24 0.46
N ILE A 53 -3.04 5.68 0.89
CA ILE A 53 -2.87 4.23 1.07
C ILE A 53 -3.82 3.69 2.14
N TYR A 54 -3.93 4.36 3.29
CA TYR A 54 -4.82 3.94 4.37
C TYR A 54 -6.28 3.91 3.90
N ARG A 55 -6.71 4.96 3.20
CA ARG A 55 -8.05 5.02 2.60
C ARG A 55 -8.27 3.90 1.57
N GLN A 56 -7.30 3.61 0.71
CA GLN A 56 -7.40 2.52 -0.28
C GLN A 56 -7.39 1.13 0.37
N ALA A 57 -6.64 0.95 1.45
CA ALA A 57 -6.54 -0.31 2.19
C ALA A 57 -7.73 -0.54 3.16
N GLY A 58 -8.53 0.50 3.41
CA GLY A 58 -9.60 0.49 4.41
C GLY A 58 -9.05 0.49 5.84
N TRP A 59 -7.90 1.12 6.07
CA TRP A 59 -7.30 1.26 7.38
C TRP A 59 -7.79 2.53 8.06
N ASP A 60 -8.10 2.41 9.35
CA ASP A 60 -8.39 3.57 10.18
C ASP A 60 -7.19 4.51 10.25
N TRP A 61 -7.45 5.78 9.98
CA TRP A 61 -6.49 6.86 10.13
C TRP A 61 -6.58 7.39 11.55
N ARG A 62 -5.58 7.08 12.38
CA ARG A 62 -5.50 7.52 13.78
C ARG A 62 -4.38 8.53 13.98
#